data_AF-A0ABD1XDH4-F1
#
_entry.id   AF-A0ABD1XDH4-F1
#
_cell.length_a   1.000
_cell.length_b   1.000
_cell.length_c   1.000
_cell.angle_alpha   90.00
_cell.angle_beta   90.00
_cell.angle_gamma   90.00
#
_symmetry.space_group_name_H-M   'P 1'
#
loop_
_entity.id
_entity.type
_entity.pdbx_description
1 polymer ?
#
loop_
_entity_poly.entity_id
_entity_poly.type
_entity_poly.pdbx_seq_one_letter_code
_entity_poly.pdbx_strand_id
1 'polypeptide(L)'
;MLRAQTEAKKVDVAAKKVAVVEIREENRVLLTNLSNIADPNLREFIQSEQIRIMQKRSEELAKQSQSTSSPFLVDDIPIRVFKNSKDLGVRFPFNQPMKIYSSLWNADDWATRGGLEKTDWNKAPFVASYQSFHVDGCEASVNARFCDTQGKRWWDQKEFQDLDAYQYRRLRWVRSKYTIYNYCTDRVRYPTVPPECKRDRDI
;
A
#
# COMPACT_ATOMS: atom_id res chain seq x y z
N MET A 1 6.32 -31.42 -12.75
CA MET A 1 5.52 -30.51 -11.90
C MET A 1 5.41 -30.97 -10.44
N LEU A 2 4.99 -32.20 -10.15
CA LEU A 2 4.81 -32.66 -8.75
C LEU A 2 6.09 -32.59 -7.90
N ARG A 3 7.25 -32.99 -8.45
CA ARG A 3 8.57 -32.94 -7.78
C ARG A 3 8.99 -31.52 -7.37
N ALA A 4 8.84 -30.56 -8.28
CA ALA A 4 9.14 -29.15 -8.01
C ALA A 4 8.23 -28.55 -6.93
N GLN A 5 6.96 -28.96 -6.88
CA GLN A 5 6.03 -28.58 -5.80
C GLN A 5 6.40 -29.23 -4.46
N THR A 6 6.97 -30.44 -4.47
CA THR A 6 7.42 -31.11 -3.24
C THR A 6 8.71 -30.50 -2.69
N GLU A 7 9.64 -30.13 -3.57
CA GLU A 7 10.87 -29.43 -3.21
C GLU A 7 10.58 -28.02 -2.70
N ALA A 8 9.72 -27.27 -3.37
CA ALA A 8 9.27 -25.95 -2.90
C ALA A 8 8.62 -26.03 -1.50
N LYS A 9 7.77 -27.04 -1.25
CA LYS A 9 7.19 -27.29 0.08
C LYS A 9 8.25 -27.63 1.13
N LYS A 10 9.28 -28.41 0.79
CA LYS A 10 10.37 -28.74 1.73
C LYS A 10 11.22 -27.53 2.09
N VAL A 11 11.54 -26.68 1.11
CA VAL A 11 12.26 -25.41 1.33
C VAL A 11 11.44 -24.47 2.23
N ASP A 12 10.13 -24.40 2.00
CA ASP A 12 9.22 -23.56 2.79
C ASP A 12 9.08 -24.04 4.25
N VAL A 13 9.06 -25.36 4.48
CA VAL A 13 9.07 -25.95 5.83
C VAL A 13 10.41 -25.72 6.53
N ALA A 14 11.54 -25.81 5.81
CA ALA A 14 12.86 -25.53 6.38
C ALA A 14 13.01 -24.04 6.76
N ALA A 15 12.56 -23.12 5.91
CA ALA A 15 12.53 -21.69 6.20
C ALA A 15 11.69 -21.37 7.44
N LYS A 16 10.50 -21.98 7.57
CA LYS A 16 9.63 -21.83 8.75
C LYS A 16 10.29 -22.35 10.02
N LYS A 17 11.03 -23.47 9.96
CA LYS A 17 11.77 -24.01 11.11
C LYS A 17 12.89 -23.07 11.56
N VAL A 18 13.66 -22.51 10.62
CA VAL A 18 14.73 -21.56 10.94
C VAL A 18 14.16 -20.30 11.60
N ALA A 19 13.06 -19.75 11.08
CA ALA A 19 12.40 -18.59 11.67
C ALA A 19 11.91 -18.85 13.11
N VAL A 20 11.36 -20.04 13.39
CA VAL A 20 10.92 -20.41 14.76
C VAL A 20 12.10 -20.47 15.74
N VAL A 21 13.27 -20.96 15.29
CA VAL A 21 14.47 -21.01 16.13
C VAL A 21 15.00 -19.60 16.41
N GLU A 22 15.06 -18.74 15.39
CA GLU A 22 15.48 -17.35 15.53
C GLU A 22 14.58 -16.58 16.52
N ILE A 23 13.26 -16.72 16.38
CA ILE A 23 12.28 -16.10 17.30
C ILE A 23 12.47 -16.60 18.73
N ARG A 24 12.80 -17.89 18.92
CA ARG A 24 13.02 -18.47 20.24
C ARG A 24 14.24 -17.87 20.92
N GLU A 25 15.34 -17.68 20.20
CA GLU A 25 16.55 -17.06 20.75
C GLU A 25 16.34 -15.57 21.05
N GLU A 26 15.68 -14.83 20.16
CA GLU A 26 15.31 -13.44 20.43
C GLU A 26 14.40 -13.30 21.66
N ASN A 27 13.43 -14.19 21.83
CA ASN A 27 12.56 -14.21 23.02
C ASN A 27 13.35 -14.49 24.30
N ARG A 28 14.40 -15.31 24.23
CA ARG A 28 15.27 -15.58 25.37
C ARG A 28 15.99 -14.31 25.82
N VAL A 29 16.49 -13.51 24.88
CA VAL A 29 17.15 -12.22 25.17
C VAL A 29 16.13 -11.20 25.72
N LEU A 30 14.96 -11.08 25.11
CA LEU A 30 13.90 -10.17 25.55
C LEU A 30 13.38 -10.45 26.97
N LEU A 31 13.30 -11.71 27.37
CA LEU A 31 12.79 -12.12 28.69
C LEU A 31 13.88 -12.11 29.79
N THR A 32 15.11 -11.75 29.46
CA THR A 32 16.22 -11.70 30.43
C THR A 32 16.01 -10.54 31.40
N ASN A 33 15.98 -10.82 32.70
CA ASN A 33 15.84 -9.80 33.73
C ASN A 33 17.18 -9.11 34.02
N LEU A 34 17.29 -7.84 33.62
CA LEU A 34 18.47 -7.00 33.80
C LEU A 34 18.86 -6.79 35.27
N SER A 35 17.91 -6.86 36.22
CA SER A 35 18.20 -6.68 37.65
C SER A 35 19.08 -7.80 38.22
N ASN A 36 19.08 -8.96 37.58
CA ASN A 36 19.81 -10.14 38.03
C ASN A 36 21.25 -10.23 37.47
N ILE A 37 21.65 -9.26 36.63
CA ILE A 37 22.99 -9.23 36.00
C ILE A 37 23.90 -8.32 36.82
N ALA A 38 24.91 -8.88 37.49
CA ALA A 38 25.84 -8.13 38.34
C ALA A 38 26.89 -7.33 37.53
N ASP A 39 27.29 -7.82 36.36
CA ASP A 39 28.24 -7.14 35.48
C ASP A 39 27.55 -5.99 34.71
N PRO A 40 27.97 -4.72 34.91
CA PRO A 40 27.36 -3.57 34.26
C PRO A 40 27.53 -3.58 32.73
N ASN A 41 28.66 -4.09 32.20
CA ASN A 41 28.91 -4.12 30.76
C ASN A 41 27.99 -5.14 30.06
N LEU A 42 27.83 -6.32 30.69
CA LEU A 42 26.91 -7.34 30.19
C LEU A 42 25.45 -6.88 30.28
N ARG A 43 25.08 -6.15 31.35
CA ARG A 43 23.73 -5.58 31.50
C ARG A 43 23.41 -4.60 30.39
N GLU A 44 24.32 -3.68 30.09
CA GLU A 44 24.16 -2.70 29.02
C GLU A 44 24.09 -3.37 27.64
N PHE A 45 24.92 -4.38 27.40
CA PHE A 45 24.87 -5.18 26.17
C PHE A 45 23.50 -5.83 25.97
N ILE A 46 22.98 -6.55 26.98
CA ILE A 46 21.66 -7.20 26.89
C ILE A 46 20.55 -6.15 26.72
N GLN A 47 20.62 -5.02 27.41
CA GLN A 47 19.66 -3.92 27.24
C GLN A 47 19.67 -3.36 25.81
N SER A 48 20.85 -3.19 25.21
CA SER A 48 20.97 -2.71 23.82
C SER A 48 20.37 -3.71 22.81
N GLU A 49 20.59 -5.00 23.02
CA GLU A 49 20.03 -6.05 22.17
C GLU A 49 18.50 -6.18 22.36
N GLN A 50 17.98 -6.00 23.58
CA GLN A 50 16.54 -5.92 23.82
C GLN A 50 15.90 -4.77 23.02
N ILE A 51 16.50 -3.57 23.04
CA ILE A 51 16.04 -2.42 22.25
C ILE A 51 16.10 -2.74 20.75
N ARG A 52 17.19 -3.32 20.27
CA ARG A 52 17.38 -3.70 18.87
C ARG A 52 16.36 -4.72 18.39
N ILE A 53 16.11 -5.78 19.17
CA ILE A 53 15.11 -6.80 18.84
C ILE A 53 13.70 -6.21 18.84
N MET A 54 13.37 -5.36 19.82
CA MET A 54 12.08 -4.67 19.85
C MET A 54 11.91 -3.74 18.64
N GLN A 55 12.96 -3.02 18.23
CA GLN A 55 12.96 -2.21 17.02
C GLN A 55 12.80 -3.08 15.76
N LYS A 56 13.59 -4.15 15.59
CA LYS A 56 13.47 -5.11 14.47
C LYS A 56 12.04 -5.66 14.34
N ARG A 57 11.44 -6.08 15.45
CA ARG A 57 10.05 -6.58 15.47
C ARG A 57 9.03 -5.49 15.15
N SER A 58 9.23 -4.28 15.65
CA SER A 58 8.38 -3.14 15.29
C SER A 58 8.46 -2.81 13.79
N GLU A 59 9.65 -2.91 13.19
CA GLU A 59 9.87 -2.73 11.75
C GLU A 59 9.30 -3.87 10.92
N GLU A 60 9.39 -5.12 11.39
CA GLU A 60 8.79 -6.29 10.74
C GLU A 60 7.26 -6.25 10.79
N LEU A 61 6.68 -5.88 11.94
CA LEU A 61 5.25 -5.61 12.06
C LEU A 61 4.82 -4.46 11.13
N ALA A 62 5.61 -3.39 11.05
CA ALA A 62 5.37 -2.29 10.12
C ALA A 62 5.53 -2.70 8.64
N LYS A 63 6.31 -3.73 8.32
CA LYS A 63 6.36 -4.36 6.98
C LYS A 63 5.15 -5.23 6.70
N GLN A 64 4.59 -5.89 7.71
CA GLN A 64 3.42 -6.74 7.61
C GLN A 64 2.09 -5.96 7.50
N SER A 65 2.07 -4.71 7.98
CA SER A 65 0.88 -3.85 8.01
C SER A 65 0.90 -2.71 6.97
N GLN A 66 1.75 -2.80 5.94
CA GLN A 66 1.77 -1.77 4.90
C GLN A 66 0.47 -1.80 4.12
N SER A 67 -0.14 -0.64 3.90
CA SER A 67 -1.16 -0.50 2.86
C SER A 67 -0.58 -1.03 1.55
N THR A 68 -1.11 -2.16 1.11
CA THR A 68 -0.60 -2.95 -0.01
C THR A 68 -1.18 -2.46 -1.33
N SER A 69 -2.33 -1.77 -1.29
CA SER A 69 -3.03 -1.30 -2.47
C SER A 69 -3.88 -0.07 -2.19
N SER A 70 -4.00 0.80 -3.19
CA SER A 70 -4.88 1.96 -3.19
C SER A 70 -5.95 1.77 -4.27
N PRO A 71 -7.16 1.32 -3.90
CA PRO A 71 -8.27 1.19 -4.83
C PRO A 71 -8.97 2.54 -5.05
N PHE A 72 -9.44 2.76 -6.27
CA PHE A 72 -10.31 3.87 -6.65
C PHE A 72 -11.68 3.29 -6.99
N LEU A 73 -12.73 3.80 -6.35
CA LEU A 73 -14.08 3.28 -6.48
C LEU A 73 -15.04 4.34 -7.02
N VAL A 74 -16.00 3.90 -7.80
CA VAL A 74 -17.25 4.63 -8.09
C VAL A 74 -18.36 3.75 -7.53
N ASP A 75 -19.11 4.28 -6.56
CA ASP A 75 -19.97 3.48 -5.69
C ASP A 75 -19.13 2.32 -5.08
N ASP A 76 -19.57 1.07 -5.26
CA ASP A 76 -18.84 -0.14 -4.82
C ASP A 76 -18.04 -0.80 -5.97
N ILE A 77 -17.80 -0.10 -7.08
CA ILE A 77 -17.12 -0.63 -8.26
C ILE A 77 -15.65 -0.19 -8.26
N PRO A 78 -14.68 -1.11 -8.13
CA PRO A 78 -13.28 -0.75 -8.34
C PRO A 78 -13.04 -0.41 -9.81
N ILE A 79 -12.62 0.83 -10.08
CA ILE A 79 -12.29 1.31 -11.43
C ILE A 79 -10.77 1.31 -11.68
N ARG A 80 -9.97 1.33 -10.62
CA ARG A 80 -8.51 1.21 -10.65
C ARG A 80 -8.02 0.69 -9.30
N VAL A 81 -6.90 -0.03 -9.31
CA VAL A 81 -6.10 -0.29 -8.12
C VAL A 81 -4.65 0.08 -8.43
N PHE A 82 -3.96 0.72 -7.50
CA PHE A 82 -2.52 0.96 -7.59
C PHE A 82 -1.85 0.25 -6.42
N LYS A 83 -1.08 -0.80 -6.70
CA LYS A 83 -0.44 -1.60 -5.65
C LYS A 83 0.90 -1.04 -5.25
N ASN A 84 1.21 -1.15 -3.97
CA ASN A 84 2.53 -0.86 -3.44
C ASN A 84 3.54 -1.86 -4.04
N SER A 85 4.21 -1.41 -5.10
CA SER A 85 5.17 -2.21 -5.87
C SER A 85 6.61 -1.78 -5.61
N LYS A 86 6.92 -1.49 -4.34
CA LYS A 86 8.26 -1.08 -3.89
C LYS A 86 9.33 -2.13 -4.19
N ASP A 87 8.98 -3.41 -4.15
CA ASP A 87 9.84 -4.52 -4.54
C ASP A 87 10.19 -4.52 -6.04
N LEU A 88 9.40 -3.83 -6.87
CA LEU A 88 9.69 -3.56 -8.28
C LEU A 88 10.34 -2.17 -8.50
N GLY A 89 10.68 -1.46 -7.42
CA GLY A 89 11.25 -0.11 -7.48
C GLY A 89 10.24 1.02 -7.74
N VAL A 90 8.93 0.71 -7.74
CA VAL A 90 7.88 1.71 -7.95
C VAL A 90 7.60 2.46 -6.64
N ARG A 91 7.53 3.80 -6.71
CA ARG A 91 7.19 4.63 -5.54
C ARG A 91 5.70 4.48 -5.20
N PHE A 92 5.40 4.53 -3.90
CA PHE A 92 4.03 4.45 -3.39
C PHE A 92 3.81 5.51 -2.29
N PRO A 93 2.63 6.16 -2.23
CA PRO A 93 2.32 7.14 -1.18
C PRO A 93 2.19 6.44 0.18
N PHE A 94 3.26 6.46 0.96
CA PHE A 94 3.32 5.72 2.23
C PHE A 94 3.63 6.61 3.45
N ASN A 95 4.59 7.52 3.33
CA ASN A 95 5.16 8.26 4.46
C ASN A 95 5.03 9.79 4.34
N GLN A 96 4.09 10.24 3.52
CA GLN A 96 3.80 11.65 3.29
C GLN A 96 2.32 11.87 3.57
N PRO A 97 1.97 12.46 4.71
CA PRO A 97 0.58 12.79 5.04
C PRO A 97 -0.05 13.66 3.95
N MET A 98 -1.29 13.36 3.58
CA MET A 98 -2.02 14.03 2.50
C MET A 98 -3.24 14.79 3.03
N LYS A 99 -3.59 15.89 2.37
CA LYS A 99 -4.87 16.58 2.56
C LYS A 99 -5.83 16.20 1.44
N ILE A 100 -7.13 16.23 1.74
CA ILE A 100 -8.20 16.02 0.77
C ILE A 100 -8.56 17.38 0.17
N TYR A 101 -8.70 17.42 -1.16
CA TYR A 101 -9.06 18.63 -1.90
C TYR A 101 -10.22 18.35 -2.84
N SER A 102 -11.07 19.36 -3.06
CA SER A 102 -12.09 19.39 -4.09
C SER A 102 -12.12 20.78 -4.70
N SER A 103 -12.27 20.87 -6.02
CA SER A 103 -12.24 22.13 -6.76
C SER A 103 -13.01 22.04 -8.07
N LEU A 104 -13.70 23.10 -8.46
CA LEU A 104 -14.24 23.30 -9.80
C LEU A 104 -13.43 24.44 -10.45
N TRP A 105 -12.79 24.17 -11.59
CA TRP A 105 -11.93 25.14 -12.27
C TRP A 105 -11.90 24.89 -13.79
N ASN A 106 -11.53 25.91 -14.56
CA ASN A 106 -11.41 25.82 -16.02
C ASN A 106 -10.06 25.21 -16.45
N ALA A 107 -10.10 24.17 -17.28
CA ALA A 107 -8.93 23.45 -17.79
C ALA A 107 -8.95 23.31 -19.33
N ASP A 108 -9.27 24.41 -20.02
CA ASP A 108 -9.42 24.51 -21.49
C ASP A 108 -8.29 23.90 -22.31
N ASP A 109 -7.06 23.89 -21.80
CA ASP A 109 -5.89 23.40 -22.56
C ASP A 109 -5.86 21.88 -22.73
N TRP A 110 -6.63 21.12 -21.94
CA TRP A 110 -6.54 19.65 -21.98
C TRP A 110 -7.81 18.87 -21.63
N ALA A 111 -8.79 19.47 -20.95
CA ALA A 111 -9.91 18.72 -20.33
C ALA A 111 -10.85 18.02 -21.33
N THR A 112 -11.34 18.74 -22.35
CA THR A 112 -12.35 18.20 -23.28
C THR A 112 -11.74 17.95 -24.64
N ARG A 113 -11.83 16.70 -25.12
CA ARG A 113 -11.21 16.22 -26.38
C ARG A 113 -9.75 16.63 -26.53
N GLY A 114 -8.97 16.54 -25.44
CA GLY A 114 -7.55 16.92 -25.43
C GLY A 114 -7.33 18.43 -25.61
N GLY A 115 -8.28 19.27 -25.23
CA GLY A 115 -8.19 20.73 -25.29
C GLY A 115 -8.77 21.37 -26.56
N LEU A 116 -9.38 20.58 -27.45
CA LEU A 116 -10.01 21.08 -28.68
C LEU A 116 -11.32 21.82 -28.42
N GLU A 117 -12.07 21.43 -27.39
CA GLU A 117 -13.34 22.08 -27.02
C GLU A 117 -13.10 22.99 -25.81
N LYS A 118 -13.42 24.28 -25.98
CA LYS A 118 -13.23 25.32 -24.98
C LYS A 118 -14.52 25.60 -24.22
N THR A 119 -14.38 26.12 -23.01
CA THR A 119 -15.50 26.48 -22.13
C THR A 119 -16.36 27.57 -22.76
N ASP A 120 -17.64 27.27 -22.96
CA ASP A 120 -18.64 28.25 -23.35
C ASP A 120 -19.18 28.97 -22.11
N TRP A 121 -18.60 30.11 -21.79
CA TRP A 121 -18.93 30.91 -20.61
C TRP A 121 -20.37 31.47 -20.62
N ASN A 122 -21.05 31.46 -21.77
CA ASN A 122 -22.47 31.83 -21.81
C ASN A 122 -23.38 30.80 -21.12
N LYS A 123 -22.86 29.59 -20.85
CA LYS A 123 -23.57 28.53 -20.10
C LYS A 123 -23.33 28.58 -18.59
N ALA A 124 -22.64 29.60 -18.10
CA ALA A 124 -22.43 29.81 -16.68
C ALA A 124 -23.76 30.12 -15.94
N PRO A 125 -23.86 29.78 -14.64
CA PRO A 125 -22.84 29.20 -13.78
C PRO A 125 -22.67 27.68 -13.96
N PHE A 126 -21.42 27.21 -13.91
CA PHE A 126 -21.12 25.79 -13.77
C PHE A 126 -21.18 25.41 -12.30
N VAL A 127 -22.05 24.45 -11.94
CA VAL A 127 -22.32 24.09 -10.55
C VAL A 127 -21.98 22.63 -10.31
N ALA A 128 -21.14 22.38 -9.30
CA ALA A 128 -20.83 21.05 -8.78
C ALA A 128 -21.30 20.95 -7.32
N SER A 129 -22.10 19.93 -7.02
CA SER A 129 -22.69 19.72 -5.70
C SER A 129 -22.01 18.52 -5.02
N TYR A 130 -21.62 18.69 -3.75
CA TYR A 130 -20.93 17.66 -2.96
C TYR A 130 -21.68 17.40 -1.66
N GLN A 131 -21.68 16.15 -1.20
CA GLN A 131 -22.32 15.70 0.04
C GLN A 131 -21.47 14.63 0.75
N SER A 132 -21.94 14.14 1.89
CA SER A 132 -21.30 13.15 2.77
C SER A 132 -20.05 13.67 3.50
N PHE A 133 -19.08 14.24 2.78
CA PHE A 133 -17.79 14.71 3.33
C PHE A 133 -17.13 13.69 4.29
N HIS A 134 -17.32 12.39 4.01
CA HIS A 134 -16.88 11.31 4.86
C HIS A 134 -15.35 11.20 4.85
N VAL A 135 -14.76 11.19 6.04
CA VAL A 135 -13.33 10.97 6.25
C VAL A 135 -13.16 9.96 7.38
N ASP A 136 -12.68 8.78 7.04
CA ASP A 136 -12.16 7.81 8.00
C ASP A 136 -10.71 7.51 7.62
N GLY A 137 -9.79 8.10 8.38
CA GLY A 137 -8.36 8.06 8.10
C GLY A 137 -7.54 8.18 9.38
N CYS A 138 -6.25 7.90 9.27
CA CYS A 138 -5.33 8.14 10.37
C CYS A 138 -4.79 9.58 10.29
N GLU A 139 -5.22 10.42 11.22
CA GLU A 139 -4.73 11.79 11.34
C GLU A 139 -3.23 11.81 11.62
N ALA A 140 -2.50 12.65 10.90
CA ALA A 140 -1.07 12.79 11.02
C ALA A 140 -0.67 14.24 10.70
N SER A 141 0.26 14.80 11.49
CA SER A 141 0.81 16.13 11.22
C SER A 141 1.66 16.12 9.94
N VAL A 142 1.89 17.27 9.31
CA VAL A 142 2.68 17.37 8.07
C VAL A 142 4.11 16.81 8.20
N ASN A 143 4.67 16.80 9.41
CA ASN A 143 6.01 16.32 9.70
C ASN A 143 6.04 14.84 10.10
N ALA A 144 4.89 14.22 10.34
CA ALA A 144 4.81 12.81 10.66
C ALA A 144 5.20 11.95 9.45
N ARG A 145 5.84 10.81 9.72
CA ARG A 145 6.29 9.85 8.70
C ARG A 145 5.48 8.55 8.68
N PHE A 146 4.73 8.31 9.74
CA PHE A 146 3.90 7.14 9.92
C PHE A 146 2.65 7.53 10.70
N CYS A 147 1.64 6.67 10.62
CA CYS A 147 0.43 6.77 11.40
C CYS A 147 0.65 6.10 12.77
N ASP A 148 0.29 6.76 13.86
CA ASP A 148 0.48 6.22 15.23
C ASP A 148 -0.31 4.93 15.48
N THR A 149 -1.40 4.74 14.74
CA THR A 149 -2.27 3.56 14.80
C THR A 149 -2.07 2.59 13.62
N GLN A 150 -0.97 2.70 12.89
CA GLN A 150 -0.68 1.85 11.75
C GLN A 150 -0.70 0.37 12.14
N GLY A 151 -1.38 -0.45 11.33
CA GLY A 151 -1.56 -1.88 11.55
C GLY A 151 -2.71 -2.25 12.48
N LYS A 152 -3.35 -1.26 13.12
CA LYS A 152 -4.46 -1.48 14.04
C LYS A 152 -5.81 -1.08 13.45
N ARG A 153 -5.83 -0.43 12.27
CA ARG A 153 -7.05 0.07 11.64
C ARG A 153 -7.73 -1.03 10.84
N TRP A 154 -9.03 -0.86 10.59
CA TRP A 154 -9.80 -1.86 9.82
C TRP A 154 -9.24 -2.03 8.40
N TRP A 155 -8.75 -0.95 7.77
CA TRP A 155 -8.15 -1.00 6.43
C TRP A 155 -6.75 -1.64 6.40
N ASP A 156 -6.13 -1.87 7.56
CA ASP A 156 -4.84 -2.57 7.65
C ASP A 156 -5.03 -4.10 7.78
N GLN A 157 -6.28 -4.58 7.92
CA GLN A 157 -6.57 -6.01 8.09
C GLN A 157 -6.42 -6.78 6.78
N LYS A 158 -6.23 -8.10 6.90
CA LYS A 158 -5.90 -9.01 5.79
C LYS A 158 -6.91 -8.94 4.64
N GLU A 159 -8.18 -8.74 4.98
CA GLU A 159 -9.31 -8.64 4.05
C GLU A 159 -9.19 -7.43 3.11
N PHE A 160 -8.44 -6.40 3.52
CA PHE A 160 -8.24 -5.17 2.76
C PHE A 160 -6.86 -5.09 2.08
N GLN A 161 -6.05 -6.16 2.20
CA GLN A 161 -4.73 -6.19 1.55
C GLN A 161 -4.81 -6.38 0.03
N ASP A 162 -5.92 -6.88 -0.51
CA ASP A 162 -6.14 -6.98 -1.94
C ASP A 162 -7.63 -6.94 -2.24
N LEU A 163 -7.98 -6.63 -3.48
CA LEU A 163 -9.35 -6.81 -3.96
C LEU A 163 -9.69 -8.30 -3.99
N ASP A 164 -10.94 -8.61 -3.64
CA ASP A 164 -11.45 -9.98 -3.78
C ASP A 164 -11.66 -10.36 -5.26
N ALA A 165 -11.98 -11.64 -5.50
CA ALA A 165 -12.18 -12.14 -6.85
C ALA A 165 -13.37 -11.50 -7.57
N TYR A 166 -14.42 -11.11 -6.85
CA TYR A 166 -15.60 -10.47 -7.43
C TYR A 166 -15.30 -9.03 -7.83
N GLN A 167 -14.65 -8.28 -6.95
CA GLN A 167 -14.11 -6.94 -7.21
C GLN A 167 -13.19 -6.94 -8.44
N TYR A 168 -12.28 -7.92 -8.57
CA TYR A 168 -11.45 -8.04 -9.77
C TYR A 168 -12.22 -8.33 -11.06
N ARG A 169 -13.35 -9.06 -11.00
CA ARG A 169 -14.22 -9.27 -12.17
C ARG A 169 -14.88 -7.97 -12.61
N ARG A 170 -15.34 -7.14 -11.65
CA ARG A 170 -15.88 -5.81 -11.93
C ARG A 170 -14.83 -4.88 -12.51
N LEU A 171 -13.63 -4.85 -11.92
CA LEU A 171 -12.50 -4.07 -12.46
C LEU A 171 -12.23 -4.46 -13.91
N ARG A 172 -12.13 -5.76 -14.22
CA ARG A 172 -11.94 -6.23 -15.60
C ARG A 172 -13.05 -5.76 -16.55
N TRP A 173 -14.31 -5.81 -16.11
CA TRP A 173 -15.43 -5.31 -16.90
C TRP A 173 -15.29 -3.81 -17.20
N VAL A 174 -14.96 -3.00 -16.20
CA VAL A 174 -14.67 -1.56 -16.36
C VAL A 174 -13.58 -1.35 -17.40
N ARG A 175 -12.46 -2.08 -17.28
CA ARG A 175 -11.34 -2.00 -18.23
C ARG A 175 -11.73 -2.34 -19.66
N SER A 176 -12.57 -3.35 -19.83
CA SER A 176 -12.97 -3.83 -21.15
C SER A 176 -14.04 -2.98 -21.84
N LYS A 177 -14.83 -2.22 -21.09
CA LYS A 177 -16.04 -1.55 -21.61
C LYS A 177 -16.01 -0.03 -21.50
N TYR A 178 -15.30 0.53 -20.52
CA TYR A 178 -15.39 1.95 -20.16
C TYR A 178 -14.05 2.68 -20.21
N THR A 179 -12.92 1.96 -20.30
CA THR A 179 -11.60 2.60 -20.36
C THR A 179 -11.30 3.12 -21.75
N ILE A 180 -11.30 4.45 -21.90
CA ILE A 180 -10.95 5.16 -23.15
C ILE A 180 -9.47 5.54 -23.26
N TYR A 181 -8.75 5.58 -22.13
CA TYR A 181 -7.32 5.84 -22.06
C TYR A 181 -6.71 5.09 -20.88
N ASN A 182 -5.52 4.51 -21.08
CA ASN A 182 -4.77 3.80 -20.05
C ASN A 182 -3.26 3.92 -20.33
N TYR A 183 -2.52 4.51 -19.40
CA TYR A 183 -1.08 4.72 -19.52
C TYR A 183 -0.29 3.41 -19.64
N CYS A 184 -0.77 2.31 -19.05
CA CYS A 184 -0.13 1.00 -19.14
C CYS A 184 -0.11 0.42 -20.56
N THR A 185 -1.04 0.86 -21.42
CA THR A 185 -1.16 0.42 -22.82
C THR A 185 -0.74 1.48 -23.82
N ASP A 186 -0.45 2.70 -23.39
CA ASP A 186 0.05 3.78 -24.24
C ASP A 186 1.54 3.56 -24.55
N ARG A 187 1.83 2.98 -25.72
CA ARG A 187 3.20 2.69 -26.17
C ARG A 187 3.92 3.91 -26.74
N VAL A 188 3.20 4.98 -27.07
CA VAL A 188 3.81 6.23 -27.53
C VAL A 188 4.43 6.95 -26.34
N ARG A 189 3.68 7.06 -25.24
CA ARG A 189 4.17 7.68 -24.01
C ARG A 189 5.10 6.79 -23.21
N TYR A 190 4.77 5.50 -23.12
CA TYR A 190 5.56 4.50 -22.39
C TYR A 190 5.97 3.36 -23.33
N PRO A 191 7.12 3.50 -24.03
CA PRO A 191 7.65 2.45 -24.90
C PRO A 191 7.82 1.12 -24.16
N THR A 192 8.22 1.18 -22.89
CA THR A 192 8.28 0.05 -21.95
C THR A 192 7.13 0.12 -20.95
N VAL A 193 6.47 -1.02 -20.70
CA VAL A 193 5.36 -1.13 -19.75
C VAL A 193 5.83 -0.77 -18.33
N PRO A 194 5.15 0.15 -17.63
CA PRO A 194 5.43 0.42 -16.22
C PRO A 194 5.30 -0.85 -15.35
N PRO A 195 6.22 -1.10 -14.39
CA PRO A 195 6.31 -2.39 -13.68
C PRO A 195 5.05 -2.80 -12.89
N GLU A 196 4.30 -1.83 -12.39
CA GLU A 196 3.08 -2.01 -11.60
C GLU A 196 1.91 -2.56 -12.43
N CYS A 197 1.87 -2.26 -13.73
CA CYS A 197 0.69 -2.47 -14.58
C CYS A 197 0.18 -3.90 -14.56
N LYS A 198 1.08 -4.89 -14.55
CA LYS A 198 0.71 -6.31 -14.48
C LYS A 198 0.09 -6.68 -13.13
N ARG A 199 0.63 -6.11 -12.05
CA ARG A 199 0.17 -6.39 -10.69
C ARG A 199 -1.19 -5.73 -10.41
N ASP A 200 -1.40 -4.56 -10.97
CA ASP A 200 -2.63 -3.76 -10.88
C ASP A 200 -3.75 -4.31 -11.79
N ARG A 201 -3.42 -5.28 -12.65
CA ARG A 201 -4.31 -5.83 -13.70
C ARG A 201 -4.77 -4.74 -14.66
N ASP A 202 -3.82 -3.90 -15.03
CA ASP A 202 -3.96 -2.83 -16.02
C ASP A 202 -3.69 -3.28 -17.45
N ILE A 203 -3.25 -4.53 -17.60
CA ILE A 203 -2.94 -5.25 -18.84
C ILE A 203 -3.34 -6.72 -18.73
#